data_AF-A0A6B3IMT6-F1
#
_entry.id   AF-A0A6B3IMT6-F1
#
_cell.length_a   1.000
_cell.length_b   1.000
_cell.length_c   1.000
_cell.angle_alpha   90.00
_cell.angle_beta   90.00
_cell.angle_gamma   90.00
#
_symmetry.space_group_name_H-M   'P 1'
#
loop_
_entity.id
_entity.type
_entity.pdbx_description
1 polymer ?
#
loop_
_entity_poly.entity_id
_entity_poly.type
_entity_poly.pdbx_seq_one_letter_code
_entity_poly.pdbx_strand_id
1 'polypeptide(L)' 'DDVKLSCEEVFGPVMSLQKVDGEAEAFAAVNSSKYGLQAGVFTHDLQTAFRAHRALEVGGVIIGDVPSYRADQMPYGG' A
#
# COMPACT_ATOMS: atom_id res chain seq x y z
N ASP A 1 12.66 10.36 -5.03
CA ASP A 1 11.77 10.90 -6.08
C ASP A 1 10.67 11.71 -5.43
N ASP A 2 10.69 13.03 -5.61
CA ASP A 2 9.70 13.95 -5.02
C ASP A 2 8.93 14.65 -6.15
N VAL A 3 8.24 13.84 -6.94
CA VAL A 3 7.41 14.30 -8.05
C VAL A 3 5.98 14.37 -7.54
N LYS A 4 5.30 15.51 -7.74
CA LYS A 4 3.92 15.74 -7.26
C LYS A 4 2.96 14.57 -7.48
N LEU A 5 3.08 13.90 -8.64
CA LEU A 5 2.25 12.75 -9.00
C LEU A 5 2.32 11.59 -7.98
N SER A 6 3.47 11.40 -7.33
CA SER A 6 3.70 10.30 -6.38
C SER A 6 3.33 10.65 -4.94
N CYS A 7 3.17 11.94 -4.63
CA CYS A 7 2.98 12.44 -3.26
C CYS A 7 1.55 12.94 -3.01
N GLU A 8 0.81 13.27 -4.07
CA GLU A 8 -0.54 13.81 -4.04
C GLU A 8 -1.54 12.85 -4.68
N GLU A 9 -2.78 12.89 -4.21
CA GLU A 9 -3.85 12.06 -4.75
C GLU A 9 -4.23 12.48 -6.18
N VAL A 10 -4.32 11.49 -7.07
CA VAL A 10 -4.69 11.68 -8.48
C VAL A 10 -6.05 11.05 -8.73
N PHE A 11 -7.08 11.87 -8.87
CA PHE A 11 -8.45 11.42 -9.14
C PHE A 11 -8.68 11.12 -10.64
N GLY A 12 -7.91 10.20 -11.19
CA GLY A 12 -7.98 9.83 -12.61
C GLY A 12 -7.23 8.53 -12.92
N PRO A 13 -7.34 8.00 -14.16
CA PRO A 13 -6.78 6.71 -14.55
C PRO A 13 -5.27 6.82 -14.85
N VAL A 14 -4.47 7.14 -13.83
CA VAL A 14 -3.00 7.24 -13.94
C VAL A 14 -2.35 6.10 -13.18
N MET A 15 -1.32 5.49 -13.78
CA MET A 15 -0.50 4.46 -13.15
C MET A 15 0.93 4.99 -12.99
N SER A 16 1.44 4.93 -11.76
CA SER A 16 2.85 5.18 -11.44
C SER A 16 3.51 3.87 -11.04
N LEU A 17 4.78 3.70 -11.43
CA LEU A 17 5.61 2.55 -11.04
C LEU A 17 6.90 3.08 -10.44
N GLN A 18 7.20 2.66 -9.21
CA GLN A 18 8.44 2.96 -8.53
C GLN A 18 9.17 1.66 -8.23
N LYS A 19 10.44 1.58 -8.63
CA LYS A 19 11.31 0.45 -8.27
C LYS A 19 11.84 0.67 -6.85
N VAL A 20 11.88 -0.40 -6.07
CA VAL A 20 12.39 -0.43 -4.69
C VAL A 20 13.33 -1.64 -4.55
N ASP A 21 14.32 -1.54 -3.68
CA ASP A 21 15.28 -2.60 -3.38
C ASP A 21 14.84 -3.39 -2.15
N GLY A 22 13.86 -4.27 -2.36
CA GLY A 22 13.33 -5.16 -1.35
C GLY A 22 12.21 -4.58 -0.49
N GLU A 23 11.75 -5.39 0.46
CA GLU A 23 10.52 -5.12 1.22
C GLU A 23 10.64 -3.95 2.20
N ALA A 24 11.81 -3.76 2.82
CA ALA A 24 12.00 -2.70 3.80
C ALA A 24 11.91 -1.31 3.16
N GLU A 25 12.53 -1.13 1.98
CA GLU A 25 12.39 0.10 1.20
C GLU A 25 10.96 0.26 0.67
N ALA A 26 10.33 -0.82 0.21
CA ALA A 26 8.93 -0.78 -0.22
C ALA A 26 7.99 -0.27 0.88
N PHE A 27 8.11 -0.81 2.10
CA PHE A 27 7.27 -0.40 3.23
C PHE A 27 7.55 1.04 3.65
N ALA A 28 8.83 1.45 3.67
CA ALA A 28 9.20 2.83 3.96
C ALA A 28 8.63 3.81 2.91
N ALA A 29 8.66 3.43 1.62
CA ALA A 29 8.08 4.25 0.56
C ALA A 29 6.56 4.40 0.69
N VAL A 30 5.85 3.31 1.03
CA VAL A 30 4.40 3.36 1.28
C VAL A 30 4.05 4.23 2.48
N ASN A 31 4.78 4.08 3.60
CA ASN A 31 4.56 4.87 4.82
C ASN A 31 5.02 6.32 4.68
N SER A 32 5.87 6.64 3.69
CA SER A 32 6.25 8.01 3.33
C SER A 32 5.14 8.74 2.56
N SER A 33 3.90 8.58 3.02
CA SER A 33 2.70 9.20 2.49
C SER A 33 1.96 9.93 3.61
N LYS A 34 1.29 11.03 3.29
CA LYS A 34 0.37 11.70 4.24
C LYS A 34 -1.00 11.01 4.34
N TYR A 35 -1.19 9.93 3.57
CA TYR A 35 -2.42 9.15 3.47
C TYR A 35 -2.16 7.69 3.90
N GLY A 36 -3.18 7.03 4.46
CA GLY A 36 -3.06 5.66 4.99
C GLY A 36 -4.32 4.81 4.85
N LEU A 37 -5.02 4.86 3.72
CA LEU A 37 -6.32 4.16 3.57
C LEU A 37 -6.17 2.64 3.52
N GLN A 38 -5.66 2.11 2.41
CA GLN A 38 -5.39 0.68 2.24
C GLN A 38 -4.19 0.46 1.31
N ALA A 39 -3.53 -0.69 1.47
CA ALA A 39 -2.44 -1.14 0.61
C ALA A 39 -2.69 -2.57 0.11
N GLY A 40 -2.38 -2.83 -1.16
CA GLY A 40 -2.36 -4.17 -1.73
C GLY A 40 -0.92 -4.72 -1.75
N VAL A 41 -0.73 -5.97 -1.30
CA VAL A 41 0.58 -6.63 -1.30
C VAL A 41 0.50 -7.94 -2.08
N PHE A 42 1.21 -8.00 -3.20
CA PHE A 42 1.28 -9.19 -4.04
C PHE A 42 2.57 -9.96 -3.73
N THR A 43 2.42 -11.09 -3.05
CA THR A 43 3.54 -11.96 -2.66
C THR A 43 3.10 -13.41 -2.56
N HIS A 44 4.03 -14.35 -2.80
CA HIS A 44 3.85 -15.77 -2.48
C HIS A 44 4.51 -16.14 -1.14
N ASP A 45 5.30 -15.23 -0.54
CA ASP A 45 5.91 -15.43 0.78
C ASP A 45 4.96 -14.96 1.89
N LEU A 46 4.47 -15.92 2.66
CA LEU A 46 3.62 -15.66 3.81
C LEU A 46 4.32 -14.82 4.89
N GLN A 47 5.64 -14.92 5.01
CA GLN A 47 6.40 -14.11 5.95
C GLN A 47 6.42 -12.63 5.51
N THR A 48 6.54 -12.34 4.21
CA THR A 48 6.34 -10.97 3.68
C THR A 48 4.95 -10.45 4.01
N ALA A 49 3.91 -11.26 3.84
CA ALA A 49 2.53 -10.84 4.16
C ALA A 49 2.39 -10.44 5.64
N PHE A 50 2.93 -11.25 6.56
CA PHE A 50 2.91 -10.91 7.99
C PHE A 50 3.79 -9.71 8.35
N ARG A 51 4.93 -9.52 7.67
CA ARG A 51 5.77 -8.32 7.86
C ARG A 51 5.05 -7.06 7.37
N ALA A 52 4.40 -7.12 6.21
CA ALA A 52 3.62 -6.02 5.67
C ALA A 52 2.50 -5.59 6.64
N HIS A 53 1.72 -6.54 7.17
CA HIS A 53 0.69 -6.24 8.17
C HIS A 53 1.23 -5.53 9.43
N ARG A 54 2.47 -5.82 9.84
CA ARG A 54 3.09 -5.21 11.02
C ARG A 54 3.76 -3.87 10.75
N ALA A 55 4.20 -3.64 9.51
CA ALA A 55 5.03 -2.49 9.15
C ALA A 55 4.26 -1.37 8.45
N LEU A 56 3.22 -1.69 7.68
CA LEU A 56 2.47 -0.71 6.90
C LEU A 56 1.52 0.10 7.80
N GLU A 57 1.61 1.43 7.70
CA GLU A 57 0.79 2.38 8.44
C GLU A 57 -0.48 2.73 7.63
N VAL A 58 -1.35 1.74 7.47
CA VAL A 58 -2.61 1.87 6.72
C VAL A 58 -3.77 1.18 7.44
N GLY A 59 -4.99 1.59 7.15
CA GLY A 59 -6.19 0.99 7.75
C GLY A 59 -6.48 -0.44 7.30
N GLY A 60 -5.99 -0.86 6.13
CA GLY A 60 -6.12 -2.23 5.64
C GLY A 60 -4.98 -2.69 4.73
N VAL A 61 -4.51 -3.92 4.92
CA VAL A 61 -3.52 -4.58 4.06
C VAL A 61 -4.18 -5.78 3.38
N ILE A 62 -4.33 -5.71 2.06
CA ILE A 62 -4.97 -6.74 1.24
C ILE A 62 -3.89 -7.59 0.59
N ILE A 63 -3.84 -8.89 0.90
CA ILE A 63 -2.84 -9.80 0.35
C ILE A 63 -3.39 -10.46 -0.91
N GLY A 64 -2.69 -10.29 -2.03
CA GLY A 64 -3.04 -10.91 -3.31
C GLY A 64 -4.17 -10.23 -4.09
N ASP A 65 -4.60 -9.05 -3.68
CA ASP A 65 -5.63 -8.26 -4.38
C ASP A 65 -5.35 -6.75 -4.25
N VAL A 66 -6.11 -5.94 -4.99
CA VAL A 66 -5.99 -4.48 -5.04
C VAL A 66 -6.51 -3.82 -3.74
N PRO A 67 -6.03 -2.61 -3.37
CA PRO A 67 -6.45 -1.91 -2.15
C PRO A 67 -7.90 -1.41 -2.15
N SER A 68 -8.67 -1.64 -3.22
CA SER A 68 -10.10 -1.32 -3.26
C SER A 68 -10.99 -2.47 -2.76
N TYR A 69 -10.43 -3.66 -2.52
CA TYR A 69 -11.19 -4.77 -1.97
C TYR A 69 -11.68 -4.46 -0.55
N ARG A 70 -12.95 -4.75 -0.30
CA ARG A 70 -13.51 -4.78 1.05
C ARG A 70 -14.70 -5.72 1.12
N ALA A 71 -14.92 -6.30 2.30
CA ALA A 71 -16.19 -6.93 2.63
C ALA A 71 -17.12 -5.90 3.27
N ASP A 72 -18.42 -5.95 2.98
CA ASP A 72 -19.38 -4.94 3.46
C ASP A 72 -19.45 -4.81 4.99
N GLN A 73 -19.16 -5.91 5.70
CA GLN A 73 -19.18 -5.98 7.16
C GLN A 73 -17.83 -5.61 7.81
N MET A 74 -16.79 -5.37 7.01
CA MET A 74 -15.47 -5.08 7.54
C MET A 74 -15.34 -3.60 7.94
N PRO A 75 -14.62 -3.28 9.03
CA PRO A 75 -14.24 -1.90 9.32
C PRO A 75 -13.47 -1.28 8.15
N TYR A 76 -13.80 -0.03 7.81
CA TYR A 76 -13.18 0.69 6.69
C TYR A 76 -12.84 2.12 7.10
N GLY A 77 -11.56 2.45 7.09
CA GLY A 77 -11.01 3.74 7.46
C GLY A 77 -9.51 3.76 7.24
N GLY A 78 -8.90 4.93 7.35
CA GLY A 78 -7.45 5.15 7.28
C GLY A 78 -7.06 6.32 8.18
#